data_AF-A0A3A4UZQ2-F1
#
_entry.id   AF-A0A3A4UZQ2-F1
#
_cell.length_a   1.000
_cell.length_b   1.000
_cell.length_c   1.000
_cell.angle_alpha   90.00
_cell.angle_beta   90.00
_cell.angle_gamma   90.00
#
_symmetry.space_group_name_H-M   'P 1'
#
loop_
_entity.id
_entity.type
_entity.pdbx_description
1 polymer ?
#
loop_
_entity_poly.entity_id
_entity_poly.type
_entity_poly.pdbx_seq_one_letter_code
_entity_poly.pdbx_strand_id
1 'polypeptide(L)'
;MISTELFHWDKVAKTFSAEISDLGGGDLFEKVSPDSNDKGILLYNPRTGNEVMFVLGGEDRNSEGELRCWLLLPKSQDVNKFPGLKDCKMILFND
;
A
#
# COMPACT_ATOMS: atom_id res chain seq x y z
N MET A 1 2.01 -10.13 4.69
CA MET A 1 2.66 -9.95 3.35
C MET A 1 1.70 -10.29 2.22
N ILE A 2 1.67 -9.48 1.16
CA ILE A 2 0.68 -9.56 0.07
C ILE A 2 1.36 -9.53 -1.29
N SER A 3 0.91 -10.34 -2.23
CA SER A 3 1.48 -10.37 -3.58
C SER A 3 1.05 -9.15 -4.40
N THR A 4 1.99 -8.58 -5.17
CA THR A 4 1.70 -7.54 -6.18
C THR A 4 0.69 -8.01 -7.24
N GLU A 5 0.51 -9.31 -7.43
CA GLU A 5 -0.41 -9.88 -8.43
C GLU A 5 -1.89 -9.72 -8.07
N LEU A 6 -2.18 -9.41 -6.80
CA LEU A 6 -3.54 -9.12 -6.33
C LEU A 6 -3.96 -7.67 -6.61
N PHE A 7 -3.06 -6.85 -7.16
CA PHE A 7 -3.31 -5.43 -7.42
C PHE A 7 -3.46 -5.17 -8.90
N HIS A 8 -4.36 -4.24 -9.23
CA HIS A 8 -4.30 -3.54 -10.50
C HIS A 8 -3.13 -2.56 -10.49
N TRP A 9 -2.37 -2.51 -11.60
CA TRP A 9 -1.22 -1.61 -11.74
C TRP A 9 -1.41 -0.63 -12.89
N ASP A 10 -1.59 0.65 -12.54
CA ASP A 10 -1.52 1.75 -13.48
C ASP A 10 -0.07 2.21 -13.65
N LYS A 11 0.50 1.92 -14.83
CA LYS A 11 1.87 2.29 -15.19
C LYS A 11 2.08 3.80 -15.33
N VAL A 12 1.07 4.55 -15.77
CA VAL A 12 1.17 5.98 -16.03
C VAL A 12 1.11 6.74 -14.71
N ALA A 13 0.11 6.42 -13.88
CA ALA A 13 -0.04 7.00 -12.56
C ALA A 13 0.90 6.41 -11.51
N LYS A 14 1.67 5.37 -11.85
CA LYS A 14 2.49 4.55 -10.94
C LYS A 14 1.71 4.15 -9.68
N THR A 15 0.50 3.64 -9.88
CA THR A 15 -0.44 3.38 -8.80
C THR A 15 -0.84 1.91 -8.75
N PHE A 16 -0.64 1.29 -7.59
CA PHE A 16 -1.30 0.02 -7.26
C PHE A 16 -2.69 0.30 -6.71
N SER A 17 -3.69 -0.49 -7.11
CA SER A 17 -5.03 -0.39 -6.56
C SER A 17 -5.71 -1.74 -6.38
N ALA A 18 -6.45 -1.90 -5.30
CA ALA A 18 -7.24 -3.09 -5.00
C ALA A 18 -8.37 -2.74 -4.01
N GLU A 19 -9.41 -3.58 -3.95
CA GLU A 19 -10.39 -3.56 -2.86
C GLU A 19 -9.77 -4.21 -1.61
N ILE A 20 -10.03 -3.65 -0.42
CA ILE A 20 -9.43 -4.19 0.81
C ILE A 20 -9.97 -5.60 1.14
N SER A 21 -11.22 -5.90 0.77
CA SER A 21 -11.85 -7.20 0.94
C SER A 21 -11.12 -8.31 0.17
N ASP A 22 -10.68 -8.01 -1.07
CA ASP A 22 -9.93 -8.95 -1.93
C ASP A 22 -8.56 -9.32 -1.37
N LEU A 23 -8.00 -8.48 -0.50
CA LEU A 23 -6.69 -8.70 0.10
C LEU A 23 -6.75 -9.46 1.43
N GLY A 24 -7.94 -9.69 1.98
CA GLY A 24 -8.14 -10.36 3.27
C GLY A 24 -8.69 -9.49 4.41
N GLY A 25 -9.11 -8.24 4.13
CA GLY A 25 -9.84 -7.39 5.08
C GLY A 25 -9.00 -6.57 6.07
N GLY A 26 -9.57 -6.20 7.22
CA GLY A 26 -9.02 -5.17 8.11
C GLY A 26 -7.69 -5.51 8.83
N ASP A 27 -7.32 -6.79 8.92
CA ASP A 27 -6.08 -7.24 9.59
C ASP A 27 -4.82 -7.14 8.69
N LEU A 28 -4.95 -6.52 7.51
CA LEU A 28 -3.86 -6.33 6.55
C LEU A 28 -2.68 -5.50 7.07
N PHE A 29 -2.97 -4.59 8.00
CA PHE A 29 -2.04 -3.54 8.39
C PHE A 29 -1.12 -4.00 9.51
N GLU A 30 0.15 -4.22 9.17
CA GLU A 30 1.20 -4.60 10.09
C GLU A 30 1.93 -3.35 10.64
N LYS A 31 2.50 -3.45 11.85
CA LYS A 31 3.35 -2.38 12.38
C LYS A 31 4.64 -2.25 11.56
N VAL A 32 4.98 -1.03 11.15
CA VAL A 32 6.16 -0.76 10.32
C VAL A 32 7.49 -0.93 11.09
N SER A 33 7.45 -0.73 12.41
CA SER A 33 8.52 -1.10 13.33
C SER A 33 7.95 -1.36 14.73
N PRO A 34 8.65 -2.09 15.62
CA PRO A 34 8.19 -2.34 16.99
C PRO A 34 7.91 -1.07 17.78
N ASP A 35 8.69 -0.02 17.51
CA ASP A 35 8.66 1.26 18.23
C ASP A 35 7.80 2.33 17.54
N SER A 36 7.24 2.05 16.36
CA SER A 36 6.38 2.98 15.64
C SER A 36 4.90 2.63 15.80
N ASN A 37 4.07 3.68 15.84
CA ASN A 37 2.63 3.57 15.69
C ASN A 37 2.19 3.51 14.22
N ASP A 38 3.15 3.68 13.28
CA ASP A 38 2.88 3.60 11.86
C ASP A 38 2.49 2.18 11.47
N LYS A 39 1.40 2.10 10.72
CA LYS A 39 0.95 0.85 10.11
C LYS A 39 1.17 0.88 8.61
N GLY A 40 1.43 -0.29 8.05
CA GLY A 40 1.70 -0.46 6.64
C GLY A 40 1.43 -1.87 6.15
N ILE A 41 1.66 -2.08 4.87
CA ILE A 41 1.47 -3.34 4.18
C ILE A 41 2.79 -3.72 3.53
N LEU A 42 3.26 -4.93 3.83
CA LEU A 42 4.41 -5.50 3.16
C LEU A 42 3.98 -6.12 1.83
N LEU A 43 4.41 -5.50 0.73
CA LEU A 43 4.12 -5.93 -0.63
C LEU A 43 5.27 -6.75 -1.18
N TYR A 44 4.96 -7.93 -1.72
CA TYR A 44 5.91 -8.89 -2.27
C TYR A 44 5.72 -9.04 -3.78
N ASN A 45 6.82 -8.94 -4.52
CA ASN A 45 6.82 -9.18 -5.97
C ASN A 45 7.33 -10.60 -6.27
N PRO A 46 6.45 -11.56 -6.64
CA PRO A 46 6.82 -12.95 -6.86
C PRO A 46 7.81 -13.16 -8.02
N ARG A 47 7.89 -12.21 -8.96
CA ARG A 47 8.79 -12.31 -10.12
C ARG A 47 10.23 -11.97 -9.78
N THR A 48 10.43 -11.13 -8.78
CA THR A 48 11.77 -10.63 -8.40
C THR A 48 12.20 -11.09 -7.01
N GLY A 49 11.27 -11.58 -6.18
CA GLY A 49 11.51 -11.91 -4.79
C GLY A 49 11.64 -10.70 -3.87
N ASN A 50 11.46 -9.48 -4.38
CA ASN A 50 11.61 -8.26 -3.59
C ASN A 50 10.38 -7.98 -2.72
N GLU A 51 10.65 -7.40 -1.56
CA GLU A 51 9.65 -6.95 -0.59
C GLU A 51 9.79 -5.43 -0.38
N VAL A 52 8.65 -4.75 -0.30
CA VAL A 52 8.57 -3.29 -0.15
C VAL A 52 7.48 -2.96 0.86
N MET A 53 7.80 -2.13 1.86
CA MET A 53 6.81 -1.65 2.81
C MET A 53 6.09 -0.42 2.27
N PHE A 54 4.77 -0.47 2.18
CA PHE A 54 3.91 0.69 1.95
C PHE A 54 3.29 1.13 3.27
N VAL A 55 3.48 2.39 3.65
CA VAL A 55 3.00 2.96 4.91
C VAL A 55 1.76 3.81 4.65
N LEU A 56 0.83 3.85 5.61
CA LEU A 56 -0.35 4.69 5.50
C LEU A 56 0.04 6.17 5.41
N GLY A 57 -0.30 6.81 4.29
CA GLY A 57 -0.03 8.22 4.02
C GLY A 57 -1.25 9.13 4.15
N GLY A 58 -2.46 8.56 4.08
CA GLY A 58 -3.70 9.29 4.27
C GLY A 58 -4.95 8.45 4.03
N GLU A 59 -6.10 9.06 4.28
CA GLU A 59 -7.42 8.49 4.06
C GLU A 59 -8.24 9.47 3.21
N ASP A 60 -8.99 8.96 2.23
CA ASP A 60 -10.01 9.73 1.52
C ASP A 60 -11.38 9.39 2.10
N ARG A 61 -12.16 10.43 2.42
CA ARG A 61 -13.50 10.30 3.01
C ARG A 61 -14.51 11.10 2.20
N ASN A 62 -15.74 10.60 2.10
CA ASN A 62 -16.83 11.32 1.46
C ASN A 62 -17.32 12.51 2.32
N SER A 63 -18.27 13.29 1.80
CA SER A 63 -18.86 14.43 2.51
C SER A 63 -19.60 14.05 3.79
N GLU A 64 -19.96 12.78 3.95
CA GLU A 64 -20.64 12.23 5.13
C GLU A 64 -19.64 11.66 6.15
N GLY A 65 -18.33 11.71 5.84
CA GLY A 65 -17.26 11.22 6.70
C GLY A 65 -16.94 9.73 6.55
N GLU A 66 -17.61 9.04 5.63
CA GLU A 66 -17.36 7.62 5.35
C GLU A 66 -16.06 7.43 4.59
N LEU A 67 -15.31 6.40 4.95
CA LEU A 67 -14.04 6.07 4.35
C LEU A 67 -14.23 5.49 2.95
N ARG A 68 -13.57 6.08 1.95
CA ARG A 68 -13.58 5.61 0.56
C ARG A 68 -12.34 4.80 0.22
N CYS A 69 -11.18 5.29 0.64
CA CYS A 69 -9.94 4.56 0.41
C CYS A 69 -8.83 4.99 1.37
N TRP A 70 -7.85 4.10 1.51
CA TRP A 70 -6.56 4.40 2.11
C TRP A 70 -5.54 4.69 1.02
N LEU A 71 -4.76 5.76 1.21
CA LEU A 71 -3.60 6.07 0.40
C LEU A 71 -2.35 5.60 1.15
N LEU A 72 -1.56 4.72 0.54
CA LEU A 72 -0.27 4.28 1.06
C LEU A 72 0.87 4.71 0.16
N LEU A 73 2.02 4.99 0.77
CA LEU A 73 3.24 5.43 0.11
C LEU A 73 4.40 4.49 0.45
N PRO A 74 5.35 4.25 -0.47
CA PRO A 74 6.50 3.41 -0.19
C PRO A 74 7.35 4.05 0.92
N LYS A 75 7.79 3.24 1.88
CA LYS A 75 8.68 3.67 2.95
C LYS A 75 9.97 4.23 2.34
N SER A 76 10.46 5.36 2.84
CA SER A 76 11.63 6.06 2.27
C SER A 76 12.88 5.17 2.16
N GLN A 77 13.07 4.23 3.10
CA GLN A 77 14.16 3.25 3.05
C GLN A 77 14.08 2.33 1.83
N ASP A 78 12.88 1.92 1.44
CA ASP A 78 12.66 1.07 0.28
C ASP A 78 12.72 1.87 -1.02
N VAL A 79 12.34 3.16 -1.02
CA VAL A 79 12.57 4.06 -2.16
C VAL A 79 14.08 4.24 -2.43
N ASN A 80 14.90 4.33 -1.38
CA ASN A 80 16.36 4.41 -1.54
C ASN A 80 16.96 3.14 -2.16
N LYS A 81 16.41 1.97 -1.81
CA LYS A 81 16.83 0.68 -2.39
C LYS A 81 16.29 0.48 -3.81
N PHE A 82 15.08 0.98 -4.08
CA PHE A 82 14.37 0.82 -5.34
C PHE A 82 13.89 2.19 -5.86
N PRO A 83 14.78 2.99 -6.50
CA PRO A 83 14.45 4.35 -6.93
C PRO A 83 13.26 4.46 -7.89
N GLY A 84 12.92 3.36 -8.60
CA GLY A 84 11.74 3.28 -9.46
C GLY A 84 10.40 3.45 -8.71
N LEU A 85 10.40 3.25 -7.39
CA LEU A 85 9.25 3.49 -6.51
C LEU A 85 9.02 4.97 -6.22
N LYS A 86 9.90 5.87 -6.66
CA LYS A 86 9.65 7.30 -6.53
C LYS A 86 8.34 7.66 -7.25
N ASP A 87 7.50 8.38 -6.51
CA ASP A 87 6.14 8.80 -6.90
C ASP A 87 5.13 7.64 -7.03
N CYS A 88 5.52 6.43 -6.64
CA CYS A 88 4.61 5.29 -6.57
C CYS A 88 3.66 5.46 -5.38
N LYS A 89 2.42 5.04 -5.55
CA LYS A 89 1.41 5.02 -4.49
C LYS A 89 0.55 3.77 -4.58
N MET A 90 -0.11 3.45 -3.48
CA MET A 90 -1.10 2.39 -3.41
C MET A 90 -2.40 2.96 -2.89
N ILE A 91 -3.50 2.58 -3.53
CA ILE A 91 -4.86 2.98 -3.16
C ILE A 91 -5.62 1.71 -2.81
N LEU A 92 -6.05 1.59 -1.56
CA LEU A 92 -6.93 0.51 -1.14
C LEU A 92 -8.33 1.05 -1.00
N PHE A 93 -9.25 0.59 -1.81
CA PHE A 93 -10.64 0.99 -1.74
C PHE A 93 -11.34 0.26 -0.58
N ASN A 94 -12.21 0.99 0.10
CA ASN A 94 -13.06 0.49 1.16
C ASN A 94 -14.42 0.16 0.52
N ASP A 95 -14.67 -1.12 0.27
CA ASP A 95 -15.95 -1.64 -0.25
C ASP A 95 -16.96 -2.00 0.85
#